data_AF-A0A8H7TSQ4-F1
#
_entry.id   AF-A0A8H7TSQ4-F1
#
_cell.length_a   1.000
_cell.length_b   1.000
_cell.length_c   1.000
_cell.angle_alpha   90.00
_cell.angle_beta   90.00
_cell.angle_gamma   90.00
#
_symmetry.space_group_name_H-M   'P 1'
#
loop_
_entity.id
_entity.type
_entity.pdbx_description
1 polymer ?
#
loop_
_entity_poly.entity_id
_entity_poly.type
_entity_poly.pdbx_seq_one_letter_code
_entity_poly.pdbx_strand_id
1 'polypeptide(L)'
;MVRPLILFAYPAVLWSSIVYACSIGWLIVISESLSMIYGNPDLYNFTALQTGLVYISPFVGGILGTGVAGKISDVIVKTMSRRNGGMYEPEFRLVMAIPITITTCIGIMGFGWSASLRDHWIVPTLFFGIISFGCCLGSTTSITFCVDSYRQYAGEALVTLNFSKNILHGLVFSLFFTHWLADDGPKMVYVWIGIIQLGLMLLTIPMYIYGKRARMWTVRMNFMERF
;
A
#
# COMPACT_ATOMS: atom_id res chain seq x y z
N MET A 1 26.72 -4.73 7.91
CA MET A 1 25.82 -3.56 8.04
C MET A 1 25.31 -3.00 6.71
N VAL A 2 25.73 -3.50 5.54
CA VAL A 2 25.27 -3.04 4.21
C VAL A 2 24.22 -3.97 3.56
N ARG A 3 23.90 -5.10 4.22
CA ARG A 3 23.00 -6.14 3.69
C ARG A 3 21.58 -5.66 3.32
N PRO A 4 20.93 -4.72 4.06
CA PRO A 4 19.65 -4.15 3.66
C PRO A 4 19.68 -3.40 2.31
N LEU A 5 20.81 -2.78 1.96
CA LEU A 5 20.96 -2.09 0.67
C LEU A 5 21.16 -3.07 -0.49
N ILE A 6 21.82 -4.20 -0.24
CA ILE A 6 21.99 -5.28 -1.22
C ILE A 6 20.64 -6.00 -1.45
N LEU A 7 19.79 -6.08 -0.42
CA LEU A 7 18.45 -6.65 -0.51
C LEU A 7 17.54 -5.86 -1.47
N PHE A 8 17.74 -4.55 -1.69
CA PHE A 8 17.02 -3.79 -2.73
C PHE A 8 17.33 -4.26 -4.15
N ALA A 9 18.48 -4.89 -4.40
CA ALA A 9 18.81 -5.44 -5.71
C ALA A 9 17.95 -6.66 -6.06
N TYR A 10 17.22 -7.24 -5.09
CA TYR A 10 16.33 -8.36 -5.30
C TYR A 10 14.94 -7.85 -5.76
N PRO A 11 14.48 -8.20 -6.98
CA PRO A 11 13.21 -7.69 -7.53
C PRO A 11 11.98 -7.98 -6.66
N ALA A 12 11.99 -9.10 -5.94
CA ALA A 12 10.91 -9.46 -5.00
C ALA A 12 10.86 -8.53 -3.78
N VAL A 13 12.01 -8.16 -3.21
CA VAL A 13 12.10 -7.23 -2.09
C VAL A 13 11.76 -5.81 -2.55
N LEU A 14 12.26 -5.41 -3.73
CA LEU A 14 11.96 -4.12 -4.32
C LEU A 14 10.46 -3.95 -4.58
N TRP A 15 9.80 -4.93 -5.20
CA TRP A 15 8.35 -4.89 -5.39
C TRP A 15 7.59 -4.83 -4.06
N SER A 16 7.92 -5.69 -3.09
CA SER A 16 7.33 -5.64 -1.75
C SER A 16 7.54 -4.29 -1.08
N SER A 17 8.72 -3.68 -1.24
CA SER A 17 9.04 -2.38 -0.66
C SER A 17 8.19 -1.25 -1.22
N ILE A 18 7.96 -1.26 -2.54
CA ILE A 18 7.13 -0.27 -3.22
C ILE A 18 5.67 -0.43 -2.79
N VAL A 19 5.13 -1.66 -2.84
CA VAL A 19 3.72 -1.91 -2.46
C VAL A 19 3.48 -1.59 -0.99
N TYR A 20 4.40 -1.95 -0.10
CA TYR A 20 4.32 -1.61 1.32
C TYR A 20 4.42 -0.10 1.56
N ALA A 21 5.38 0.57 0.92
CA ALA A 21 5.56 2.01 1.03
C ALA A 21 4.31 2.76 0.57
N CYS A 22 3.73 2.40 -0.57
CA CYS A 22 2.51 3.02 -1.08
C CYS A 22 1.30 2.73 -0.18
N SER A 23 1.12 1.49 0.27
CA SER A 23 -0.02 1.12 1.14
C SER A 23 -0.04 1.96 2.41
N ILE A 24 1.08 2.09 3.11
CA ILE A 24 1.12 2.94 4.31
C ILE A 24 1.19 4.42 3.96
N GLY A 25 1.87 4.75 2.87
CA GLY A 25 2.06 6.11 2.40
C GLY A 25 0.76 6.84 2.12
N TRP A 26 -0.19 6.19 1.44
CA TRP A 26 -1.49 6.81 1.15
C TRP A 26 -2.31 7.10 2.41
N LEU A 27 -2.19 6.27 3.45
CA LEU A 27 -2.82 6.54 4.73
C LEU A 27 -2.22 7.77 5.42
N ILE A 28 -0.90 7.94 5.34
CA ILE A 28 -0.21 9.12 5.89
C ILE A 28 -0.66 10.38 5.13
N VAL A 29 -0.67 10.32 3.80
CA VAL A 29 -1.04 11.44 2.93
C VAL A 29 -2.48 11.92 3.21
N ILE A 30 -3.44 10.99 3.34
CA ILE A 30 -4.81 11.36 3.72
C ILE A 30 -4.82 11.95 5.13
N SER A 31 -4.12 11.33 6.08
CA SER A 31 -4.04 11.82 7.46
C SER A 31 -3.51 13.26 7.56
N GLU A 32 -2.51 13.63 6.76
CA GLU A 32 -1.98 14.99 6.66
C GLU A 32 -3.00 15.97 6.04
N SER A 33 -3.71 15.53 5.00
CA SER A 33 -4.73 16.34 4.34
C SER A 33 -5.99 16.58 5.18
N LEU A 34 -6.29 15.74 6.18
CA LEU A 34 -7.53 15.82 6.95
C LEU A 34 -7.68 17.17 7.63
N SER A 35 -6.60 17.70 8.21
CA SER A 35 -6.61 19.01 8.86
C SER A 35 -6.87 20.14 7.87
N MET A 36 -6.35 20.04 6.64
CA MET A 36 -6.58 21.03 5.59
C MET A 36 -7.99 20.96 4.99
N ILE A 37 -8.58 19.77 4.89
CA ILE A 37 -9.90 19.58 4.27
C ILE A 37 -11.02 19.81 5.29
N TYR A 38 -10.95 19.14 6.45
CA TYR A 38 -12.01 19.19 7.47
C TYR A 38 -11.89 20.41 8.40
N GLY A 39 -10.66 20.85 8.69
CA GLY A 39 -10.40 22.02 9.54
C GLY A 39 -10.63 23.36 8.84
N ASN A 40 -10.80 23.38 7.51
CA ASN A 40 -11.04 24.62 6.79
C ASN A 40 -12.47 25.13 7.06
N PRO A 41 -12.62 26.38 7.57
CA PRO A 41 -13.91 26.99 7.90
C PRO A 41 -14.89 27.06 6.73
N ASP A 42 -14.38 27.18 5.50
CA ASP A 42 -15.22 27.29 4.32
C ASP A 42 -15.81 25.93 3.89
N LEU A 43 -15.14 24.82 4.23
CA LEU A 43 -15.49 23.47 3.79
C LEU A 43 -16.42 22.74 4.78
N TYR A 44 -15.87 22.34 5.92
CA TYR A 44 -16.59 21.54 6.93
C TYR A 44 -16.58 22.20 8.32
N ASN A 45 -15.64 23.13 8.57
CA ASN A 45 -15.50 23.86 9.83
C ASN A 45 -15.48 22.95 11.07
N PHE A 46 -14.75 21.83 11.00
CA PHE A 46 -14.65 20.89 12.12
C PHE A 46 -13.65 21.39 13.16
N THR A 47 -14.04 21.23 14.42
CA THR A 47 -13.11 21.37 15.55
C THR A 47 -12.05 20.29 15.53
N ALA A 48 -10.90 20.51 16.16
CA ALA A 48 -9.82 19.52 16.24
C ALA A 48 -10.29 18.16 16.79
N LEU A 49 -11.24 18.16 17.74
CA LEU A 49 -11.85 16.94 18.27
C LEU A 49 -12.70 16.20 17.21
N GLN A 50 -13.48 16.93 16.41
CA GLN A 50 -14.27 16.35 15.33
C GLN A 50 -13.40 15.79 14.20
N THR A 51 -12.31 16.47 13.85
CA THR A 51 -11.31 15.94 12.90
C THR A 51 -10.64 14.67 13.45
N GLY A 52 -10.38 14.61 14.76
CA GLY A 52 -9.89 13.41 15.42
C GLY A 52 -10.86 12.22 15.33
N LEU A 53 -12.18 12.47 15.44
CA LEU A 53 -13.21 11.43 15.33
C LEU A 53 -13.26 10.76 13.94
N VAL A 54 -12.80 11.43 12.88
CA VAL A 54 -12.71 10.85 11.53
C VAL A 54 -11.76 9.64 11.49
N TYR A 55 -10.77 9.56 12.39
CA TYR A 55 -9.86 8.42 12.51
C TYR A 55 -10.52 7.13 13.02
N ILE A 56 -11.77 7.18 13.48
CA ILE A 56 -12.54 5.96 13.77
C ILE A 56 -12.79 5.15 12.49
N SER A 57 -12.97 5.83 11.35
CA SER A 57 -13.21 5.16 10.07
C SER A 57 -12.05 4.27 9.61
N PRO A 58 -10.79 4.75 9.52
CA PRO A 58 -9.66 3.89 9.15
C PRO A 58 -9.38 2.83 10.21
N PHE A 59 -9.72 3.06 11.49
CA PHE A 59 -9.61 2.04 12.54
C PHE A 59 -10.55 0.85 12.27
N VAL A 60 -11.83 1.12 11.98
CA VAL A 60 -12.80 0.09 11.59
C VAL A 60 -12.38 -0.58 10.28
N GLY A 61 -11.95 0.21 9.29
CA GLY A 61 -11.44 -0.29 8.01
C GLY A 61 -10.23 -1.21 8.17
N GLY A 62 -9.34 -0.92 9.11
CA GLY A 62 -8.15 -1.74 9.39
C GLY A 62 -8.46 -3.05 10.12
N ILE A 63 -9.41 -3.04 11.05
CA ILE A 63 -9.90 -4.27 11.72
C ILE A 63 -10.53 -5.20 10.69
N LEU A 64 -11.44 -4.67 9.87
CA LEU A 64 -12.06 -5.42 8.78
C LEU A 64 -11.00 -5.89 7.78
N GLY A 65 -10.06 -5.02 7.44
CA GLY A 65 -8.94 -5.30 6.54
C GLY A 65 -8.14 -6.50 7.01
N THR A 66 -7.73 -6.51 8.27
CA THR A 66 -6.93 -7.60 8.85
C THR A 66 -7.71 -8.92 8.90
N GLY A 67 -8.98 -8.88 9.34
CA GLY A 67 -9.81 -10.09 9.44
C GLY A 67 -10.16 -10.69 8.07
N VAL A 68 -10.40 -9.85 7.08
CA VAL A 68 -10.73 -10.28 5.71
C VAL A 68 -9.46 -10.64 4.92
N ALA A 69 -8.33 -9.97 5.16
CA ALA A 69 -7.05 -10.24 4.51
C ALA A 69 -6.61 -11.69 4.67
N GLY A 70 -6.68 -12.22 5.90
CA GLY A 70 -6.32 -13.61 6.16
C GLY A 70 -7.19 -14.58 5.36
N LYS A 71 -8.52 -14.41 5.42
CA LYS A 71 -9.46 -15.29 4.70
C LYS A 71 -9.31 -15.21 3.19
N ILE A 72 -9.24 -14.00 2.62
CA ILE A 72 -9.08 -13.81 1.17
C ILE A 72 -7.74 -14.38 0.71
N SER A 73 -6.66 -14.12 1.45
CA SER A 73 -5.34 -14.69 1.21
C SER A 73 -5.39 -16.21 1.12
N ASP A 74 -5.96 -16.84 2.15
CA ASP A 74 -5.99 -18.30 2.26
C ASP A 74 -6.85 -18.93 1.16
N VAL A 75 -7.98 -18.33 0.82
CA VAL A 75 -8.85 -18.81 -0.27
C VAL A 75 -8.13 -18.74 -1.61
N ILE A 76 -7.47 -17.62 -1.92
CA ILE A 76 -6.74 -17.42 -3.17
C ILE A 76 -5.57 -18.41 -3.27
N VAL A 77 -4.77 -18.51 -2.21
CA VAL A 77 -3.64 -19.43 -2.14
C VAL A 77 -4.09 -20.88 -2.30
N LYS A 78 -5.15 -21.29 -1.59
CA LYS A 78 -5.67 -22.67 -1.65
C LYS A 78 -6.25 -22.99 -3.03
N THR A 79 -6.93 -22.04 -3.66
CA THR A 79 -7.49 -22.21 -5.00
C THR A 79 -6.40 -22.35 -6.04
N MET A 80 -5.38 -21.49 -5.99
CA MET A 80 -4.25 -21.55 -6.92
C MET A 80 -3.38 -22.78 -6.70
N SER A 81 -3.12 -23.16 -5.45
CA SER A 81 -2.39 -24.39 -5.13
C SER A 81 -3.10 -25.63 -5.66
N ARG A 82 -4.44 -25.72 -5.53
CA ARG A 82 -5.21 -26.82 -6.13
C ARG A 82 -5.12 -26.85 -7.66
N ARG A 83 -5.05 -25.69 -8.32
CA ARG A 83 -4.87 -25.61 -9.78
C ARG A 83 -3.45 -25.96 -10.23
N ASN A 84 -2.45 -25.79 -9.37
CA ASN A 84 -1.04 -26.11 -9.64
C ASN A 84 -0.63 -27.50 -9.12
N GLY A 85 -1.55 -28.46 -9.08
CA GLY A 85 -1.24 -29.83 -8.66
C GLY A 85 -0.87 -29.99 -7.17
N GLY A 86 -1.22 -29.01 -6.32
CA GLY A 86 -0.94 -29.03 -4.88
C GLY A 86 0.39 -28.38 -4.46
N MET A 87 1.19 -27.88 -5.41
CA MET A 87 2.43 -27.16 -5.10
C MET A 87 2.15 -25.68 -4.80
N TYR A 88 2.54 -25.25 -3.59
CA TYR A 88 2.46 -23.84 -3.17
C TYR A 88 3.60 -23.03 -3.79
N GLU A 89 3.23 -21.92 -4.44
CA GLU A 89 4.16 -20.94 -4.98
C GLU A 89 3.84 -19.56 -4.36
N PRO A 90 4.84 -18.83 -3.82
CA PRO A 90 4.63 -17.50 -3.25
C PRO A 90 4.03 -16.49 -4.22
N GLU A 91 4.19 -16.72 -5.52
CA GLU A 91 3.64 -15.93 -6.62
C GLU A 91 2.10 -15.90 -6.62
N PHE A 92 1.44 -16.89 -6.01
CA PHE A 92 -0.02 -16.88 -5.86
C PHE A 92 -0.53 -15.73 -4.99
N ARG A 93 0.33 -15.15 -4.14
CA ARG A 93 -0.02 -13.96 -3.36
C ARG A 93 -0.13 -12.71 -4.21
N LEU A 94 0.55 -12.61 -5.36
CA LEU A 94 0.42 -11.44 -6.24
C LEU A 94 -1.00 -11.29 -6.81
N VAL A 95 -1.80 -12.36 -6.81
CA VAL A 95 -3.23 -12.30 -7.19
C VAL A 95 -4.03 -11.41 -6.23
N MET A 96 -3.58 -11.26 -4.97
CA MET A 96 -4.19 -10.31 -4.04
C MET A 96 -3.97 -8.85 -4.45
N ALA A 97 -3.04 -8.55 -5.35
CA ALA A 97 -2.88 -7.19 -5.87
C ALA A 97 -4.16 -6.70 -6.55
N ILE A 98 -4.98 -7.58 -7.14
CA ILE A 98 -6.24 -7.18 -7.79
C ILE A 98 -7.23 -6.57 -6.78
N PRO A 99 -7.67 -7.27 -5.72
CA PRO A 99 -8.56 -6.68 -4.73
C PRO A 99 -7.94 -5.49 -3.99
N ILE A 100 -6.61 -5.50 -3.77
CA ILE A 100 -5.89 -4.35 -3.20
C ILE A 100 -6.03 -3.13 -4.11
N THR A 101 -5.77 -3.29 -5.41
CA THR A 101 -5.83 -2.19 -6.39
C THR A 101 -7.23 -1.60 -6.44
N ILE A 102 -8.25 -2.43 -6.53
CA ILE A 102 -9.65 -1.98 -6.62
C ILE A 102 -10.02 -1.18 -5.37
N THR A 103 -9.76 -1.72 -4.18
CA THR A 103 -10.12 -1.06 -2.91
C THR A 103 -9.32 0.22 -2.67
N THR A 104 -8.01 0.20 -2.90
CA THR A 104 -7.15 1.39 -2.72
C THR A 104 -7.45 2.49 -3.73
N CYS A 105 -7.64 2.16 -5.02
CA CYS A 105 -7.94 3.17 -6.05
C CYS A 105 -9.32 3.80 -5.85
N ILE A 106 -10.35 2.99 -5.54
CA ILE A 106 -11.68 3.51 -5.22
C ILE A 106 -11.63 4.39 -3.97
N GLY A 107 -10.88 3.98 -2.94
CA GLY A 107 -10.73 4.75 -1.70
C GLY A 107 -10.05 6.11 -1.94
N ILE A 108 -8.91 6.13 -2.64
CA ILE A 108 -8.14 7.35 -2.90
C ILE A 108 -8.93 8.30 -3.81
N MET A 109 -9.37 7.81 -4.97
CA MET A 109 -10.06 8.65 -5.97
C MET A 109 -11.42 9.10 -5.44
N GLY A 110 -12.14 8.23 -4.74
CA GLY A 110 -13.41 8.55 -4.09
C GLY A 110 -13.26 9.60 -3.00
N PHE A 111 -12.21 9.52 -2.17
CA PHE A 111 -11.91 10.55 -1.18
C PHE A 111 -11.67 11.91 -1.82
N GLY A 112 -10.81 11.98 -2.84
CA GLY A 112 -10.50 13.23 -3.52
C GLY A 112 -11.68 13.86 -4.25
N TRP A 113 -12.52 13.04 -4.87
CA TRP A 113 -13.74 13.50 -5.56
C TRP A 113 -14.76 14.05 -4.56
N SER A 114 -14.99 13.32 -3.46
CA SER A 114 -15.94 13.72 -2.41
C SER A 114 -15.50 15.01 -1.70
N ALA A 115 -14.20 15.15 -1.44
CA ALA A 115 -13.62 16.36 -0.86
C ALA A 115 -13.78 17.57 -1.79
N SER A 116 -13.69 17.37 -3.12
CA SER A 116 -13.87 18.45 -4.09
C SER A 116 -15.31 18.86 -4.32
N LEU A 117 -16.26 17.92 -4.24
CA LEU A 117 -17.69 18.21 -4.36
C LEU A 117 -18.28 18.81 -3.07
N ARG A 118 -17.51 18.83 -1.98
CA ARG A 118 -17.97 19.25 -0.65
C ARG A 118 -19.16 18.41 -0.18
N ASP A 119 -19.16 17.12 -0.53
CA ASP A 119 -20.21 16.18 -0.12
C ASP A 119 -20.28 16.08 1.41
N HIS A 120 -21.42 15.62 1.94
CA HIS A 120 -21.60 15.46 3.39
C HIS A 120 -20.42 14.69 4.00
N TRP A 121 -19.85 15.19 5.11
CA TRP A 121 -18.59 14.73 5.74
C TRP A 121 -18.46 13.20 5.93
N ILE A 122 -19.59 12.48 6.00
CA ILE A 122 -19.67 11.02 6.06
C ILE A 122 -19.07 10.37 4.82
N VAL A 123 -19.28 10.93 3.62
CA VAL A 123 -18.85 10.36 2.34
C VAL A 123 -17.32 10.26 2.26
N PRO A 124 -16.53 11.34 2.41
CA PRO A 124 -15.07 11.23 2.44
C PRO A 124 -14.57 10.37 3.62
N THR A 125 -15.29 10.39 4.76
CA THR A 125 -14.94 9.53 5.90
C THR A 125 -15.09 8.05 5.58
N LEU A 126 -16.12 7.63 4.84
CA LEU A 126 -16.30 6.25 4.40
C LEU A 126 -15.20 5.82 3.43
N PHE A 127 -14.84 6.66 2.46
CA PHE A 127 -13.71 6.39 1.56
C PHE A 127 -12.38 6.25 2.30
N PHE A 128 -12.19 7.00 3.39
CA PHE A 128 -11.03 6.84 4.26
C PHE A 128 -10.99 5.49 5.00
N GLY A 129 -12.15 4.91 5.30
CA GLY A 129 -12.25 3.53 5.80
C GLY A 129 -11.92 2.50 4.72
N ILE A 130 -12.43 2.68 3.50
CA ILE A 130 -12.20 1.79 2.36
C ILE A 130 -10.73 1.76 1.95
N ILE A 131 -10.06 2.91 1.90
CA ILE A 131 -8.63 2.94 1.63
C ILE A 131 -7.84 2.24 2.73
N SER A 132 -8.18 2.45 4.02
CA SER A 132 -7.54 1.74 5.14
C SER A 132 -7.64 0.23 5.00
N PHE A 133 -8.82 -0.28 4.62
CA PHE A 133 -9.03 -1.68 4.32
C PHE A 133 -8.08 -2.19 3.21
N GLY A 134 -8.00 -1.47 2.09
CA GLY A 134 -7.11 -1.81 0.98
C GLY A 134 -5.61 -1.74 1.34
N CYS A 135 -5.22 -0.75 2.13
CA CYS A 135 -3.85 -0.57 2.59
C CYS A 135 -3.42 -1.64 3.60
N CYS A 136 -4.33 -2.10 4.46
CA CYS A 136 -4.09 -3.27 5.31
C CYS A 136 -3.83 -4.52 4.47
N LEU A 137 -4.67 -4.79 3.47
CA LEU A 137 -4.47 -5.91 2.55
C LEU A 137 -3.12 -5.83 1.84
N GLY A 138 -2.75 -4.65 1.32
CA GLY A 138 -1.50 -4.40 0.60
C GLY A 138 -0.26 -4.57 1.47
N SER A 139 -0.27 -4.00 2.67
CA SER A 139 0.84 -4.09 3.61
C SER A 139 1.06 -5.51 4.11
N THR A 140 0.00 -6.24 4.48
CA THR A 140 0.10 -7.65 4.89
C THR A 140 0.64 -8.51 3.75
N THR A 141 0.08 -8.37 2.54
CA THR A 141 0.52 -9.15 1.36
C THR A 141 1.99 -8.91 1.06
N SER A 142 2.46 -7.66 1.13
CA SER A 142 3.84 -7.29 0.86
C SER A 142 4.82 -7.88 1.88
N ILE A 143 4.47 -7.81 3.17
CA ILE A 143 5.28 -8.39 4.24
C ILE A 143 5.35 -9.90 4.09
N THR A 144 4.20 -10.57 3.94
CA THR A 144 4.18 -12.03 3.85
C THR A 144 4.87 -12.54 2.60
N PHE A 145 4.72 -11.86 1.45
CA PHE A 145 5.46 -12.21 0.23
C PHE A 145 6.98 -12.07 0.41
N CYS A 146 7.43 -11.02 1.10
CA CYS A 146 8.85 -10.79 1.35
C CYS A 146 9.42 -11.87 2.31
N VAL A 147 8.69 -12.18 3.38
CA VAL A 147 9.07 -13.21 4.35
C VAL A 147 9.07 -14.61 3.73
N ASP A 148 8.05 -14.96 2.93
CA ASP A 148 7.97 -16.23 2.20
C ASP A 148 9.08 -16.36 1.14
N SER A 149 9.50 -15.22 0.56
CA SER A 149 10.57 -15.18 -0.45
C SER A 149 11.95 -15.38 0.17
N TYR A 150 12.21 -14.77 1.35
CA TYR A 150 13.51 -14.73 2.02
C TYR A 150 13.40 -15.01 3.52
N ARG A 151 12.95 -16.21 3.90
CA ARG A 151 12.68 -16.59 5.31
C ARG A 151 13.88 -16.42 6.24
N GLN A 152 15.10 -16.67 5.74
CA GLN A 152 16.34 -16.53 6.52
C GLN A 152 16.72 -15.07 6.80
N TYR A 153 16.23 -14.11 6.00
CA TYR A 153 16.58 -12.69 6.08
C TYR A 153 15.36 -11.80 6.33
N ALA A 154 14.29 -12.39 6.88
CA ALA A 154 13.01 -11.72 7.12
C ALA A 154 13.15 -10.43 7.95
N GLY A 155 14.06 -10.42 8.95
CA GLY A 155 14.32 -9.23 9.77
C GLY A 155 14.92 -8.07 8.97
N GLU A 156 15.97 -8.33 8.18
CA GLU A 156 16.62 -7.32 7.34
C GLU A 156 15.70 -6.81 6.23
N ALA A 157 14.91 -7.71 5.65
CA ALA A 157 13.89 -7.38 4.67
C ALA A 157 12.82 -6.43 5.23
N LEU A 158 12.37 -6.65 6.48
CA LEU A 158 11.38 -5.78 7.13
C LEU A 158 11.95 -4.39 7.47
N VAL A 159 13.23 -4.32 7.84
CA VAL A 159 13.95 -3.04 8.01
C VAL A 159 14.00 -2.29 6.68
N THR A 160 14.31 -2.99 5.59
CA THR A 160 14.36 -2.42 4.22
C THR A 160 13.00 -1.87 3.78
N LEU A 161 11.92 -2.61 4.04
CA LEU A 161 10.53 -2.20 3.83
C LEU A 161 10.20 -0.88 4.56
N ASN A 162 10.53 -0.81 5.86
CA ASN A 162 10.27 0.37 6.68
C ASN A 162 11.12 1.57 6.26
N PHE A 163 12.40 1.35 5.94
CA PHE A 163 13.30 2.38 5.46
C PHE A 163 12.79 3.01 4.15
N SER A 164 12.36 2.17 3.21
CA SER A 164 11.76 2.61 1.93
C SER A 164 10.55 3.51 2.17
N LYS A 165 9.63 3.07 3.04
CA LYS A 165 8.43 3.83 3.41
C LYS A 165 8.78 5.20 3.97
N ASN A 166 9.71 5.25 4.92
CA ASN A 166 10.08 6.49 5.61
C ASN A 166 10.78 7.49 4.67
N ILE A 167 11.61 7.02 3.74
CA ILE A 167 12.23 7.90 2.75
C ILE A 167 11.19 8.41 1.74
N LEU A 168 10.43 7.50 1.13
CA LEU A 168 9.53 7.87 0.05
C LEU A 168 8.39 8.77 0.55
N HIS A 169 7.75 8.42 1.66
CA HIS A 169 6.61 9.18 2.17
C HIS A 169 6.96 10.16 3.27
N GLY A 170 7.85 9.80 4.19
CA GLY A 170 8.23 10.68 5.29
C GLY A 170 9.11 11.85 4.87
N LEU A 171 10.01 11.65 3.89
CA LEU A 171 10.91 12.70 3.43
C LEU A 171 10.46 13.34 2.13
N VAL A 172 10.12 12.56 1.10
CA VAL A 172 9.82 13.13 -0.22
C VAL A 172 8.36 13.57 -0.28
N PHE A 173 7.41 12.66 -0.08
CA PHE A 173 6.01 12.97 -0.35
C PHE A 173 5.42 14.00 0.63
N SER A 174 5.66 13.89 1.94
CA SER A 174 5.12 14.82 2.95
C SER A 174 5.54 16.28 2.72
N LEU A 175 6.77 16.53 2.25
CA LEU A 175 7.27 17.89 2.00
C LEU A 175 6.59 18.57 0.80
N PHE A 176 6.33 17.82 -0.27
CA PHE A 176 5.76 18.37 -1.51
C PHE A 176 4.24 18.27 -1.58
N PHE A 177 3.63 17.31 -0.86
CA PHE A 177 2.21 17.02 -0.97
C PHE A 177 1.32 18.18 -0.53
N THR A 178 1.66 18.86 0.57
CA THR A 178 0.87 19.98 1.08
C THR A 178 0.82 21.15 0.11
N HIS A 179 1.95 21.48 -0.53
CA HIS A 179 2.04 22.50 -1.57
C HIS A 179 1.26 22.07 -2.81
N TRP A 180 1.44 20.82 -3.25
CA TRP A 180 0.73 20.29 -4.41
C TRP A 180 -0.80 20.28 -4.22
N LEU A 181 -1.26 19.95 -3.01
CA LEU A 181 -2.68 19.99 -2.64
C LEU A 181 -3.24 21.41 -2.65
N ALA A 182 -2.45 22.40 -2.25
CA ALA A 182 -2.85 23.80 -2.24
C ALA A 182 -2.95 24.39 -3.66
N ASP A 183 -2.06 24.00 -4.58
CA ASP A 183 -1.98 24.56 -5.92
C ASP A 183 -3.00 23.93 -6.90
N ASP A 184 -3.06 22.60 -6.97
CA ASP A 184 -3.89 21.86 -7.95
C ASP A 184 -5.28 21.47 -7.40
N GLY A 185 -5.45 21.55 -6.08
CA GLY A 185 -6.67 21.18 -5.38
C GLY A 185 -6.85 19.65 -5.17
N PRO A 186 -7.76 19.26 -4.26
CA PRO A 186 -7.87 17.88 -3.80
C PRO A 186 -8.22 16.90 -4.92
N LYS A 187 -9.13 17.27 -5.82
CA LYS A 187 -9.59 16.38 -6.89
C LYS A 187 -8.44 15.88 -7.76
N MET A 188 -7.63 16.80 -8.29
CA MET A 188 -6.58 16.45 -9.24
C MET A 188 -5.47 15.67 -8.57
N VAL A 189 -5.04 16.10 -7.37
CA VAL A 189 -3.99 15.43 -6.61
C VAL A 189 -4.35 13.99 -6.29
N TYR A 190 -5.55 13.72 -5.77
CA TYR A 190 -5.97 12.36 -5.44
C TYR A 190 -6.22 11.49 -6.68
N VAL A 191 -6.66 12.06 -7.80
CA VAL A 191 -6.76 11.33 -9.06
C VAL A 191 -5.37 10.93 -9.57
N TRP A 192 -4.39 11.83 -9.53
CA TRP A 192 -3.01 11.51 -9.90
C TRP A 192 -2.40 10.44 -8.99
N ILE A 193 -2.64 10.52 -7.68
CA ILE A 193 -2.23 9.48 -6.73
C ILE A 193 -2.88 8.13 -7.07
N GLY A 194 -4.17 8.13 -7.42
CA GLY A 194 -4.87 6.93 -7.89
C GLY A 194 -4.26 6.34 -9.17
N ILE A 195 -3.87 7.18 -10.12
CA ILE A 195 -3.18 6.75 -11.36
C ILE A 195 -1.81 6.17 -11.04
N ILE A 196 -1.04 6.80 -10.15
CA ILE A 196 0.26 6.27 -9.69
C ILE A 196 0.07 4.91 -9.03
N GLN A 197 -0.93 4.77 -8.15
CA GLN A 197 -1.27 3.51 -7.51
C GLN A 197 -1.61 2.43 -8.55
N LEU A 198 -2.42 2.76 -9.57
CA LEU A 198 -2.72 1.85 -10.68
C LEU A 198 -1.45 1.45 -11.44
N GLY A 199 -0.59 2.41 -11.79
CA GLY A 199 0.67 2.15 -12.48
C GLY A 199 1.62 1.24 -11.69
N LEU A 200 1.72 1.45 -10.37
CA LEU A 200 2.52 0.60 -9.49
C LEU A 200 1.92 -0.80 -9.34
N MET A 201 0.59 -0.90 -9.32
CA MET A 201 -0.08 -2.20 -9.31
C MET A 201 0.07 -2.95 -10.63
N LEU A 202 0.21 -2.26 -11.76
CA LEU A 202 0.57 -2.88 -13.04
C LEU A 202 1.99 -3.50 -13.01
N LEU A 203 2.92 -2.98 -12.21
CA LEU A 203 4.25 -3.60 -12.01
C LEU A 203 4.17 -4.99 -11.34
N THR A 204 3.04 -5.32 -10.73
CA THR A 204 2.73 -6.67 -10.25
C THR A 204 2.64 -7.68 -11.41
N ILE A 205 2.18 -7.28 -12.59
CA ILE A 205 1.97 -8.19 -13.73
C ILE A 205 3.31 -8.73 -14.26
N PRO A 206 4.34 -7.90 -14.55
CA PRO A 206 5.68 -8.39 -14.86
C PRO A 206 6.26 -9.27 -13.76
N MET A 207 6.06 -8.91 -12.49
CA MET A 207 6.55 -9.71 -11.36
C MET A 207 5.82 -11.06 -11.23
N TYR A 208 4.56 -11.16 -11.61
CA TYR A 208 3.84 -12.42 -11.64
C TYR A 208 4.34 -13.36 -12.74
N ILE A 209 4.64 -12.81 -13.93
CA ILE A 209 5.10 -13.59 -15.09
C ILE A 209 6.59 -13.95 -14.98
N TYR A 210 7.43 -12.99 -14.57
CA TYR A 210 8.89 -13.15 -14.51
C TYR A 210 9.42 -13.45 -13.11
N GLY A 211 8.58 -13.42 -12.07
CA GLY A 211 8.98 -13.63 -10.68
C GLY A 211 9.76 -14.92 -10.45
N LYS A 212 9.32 -16.02 -11.06
CA LYS A 212 10.04 -17.31 -11.02
C LYS A 212 11.45 -17.22 -11.61
N ARG A 213 11.60 -16.52 -12.75
CA ARG A 213 12.92 -16.30 -13.38
C ARG A 213 13.80 -15.36 -12.55
N ALA A 214 13.23 -14.30 -12.00
CA ALA A 214 13.94 -13.35 -11.14
C ALA A 214 14.42 -14.01 -9.84
N ARG A 215 13.63 -14.91 -9.26
CA ARG A 215 13.99 -15.68 -8.06
C ARG A 215 15.07 -16.72 -8.33
N MET A 216 14.97 -17.47 -9.44
CA MET A 216 16.01 -18.40 -9.85
C MET A 216 17.33 -17.70 -10.20
N TRP A 217 17.28 -16.49 -10.78
CA TRP A 217 18.45 -15.66 -11.05
C TRP A 217 19.12 -15.17 -9.76
N THR A 218 18.33 -14.76 -8.77
CA THR A 218 18.87 -14.31 -7.47
C THR A 218 19.46 -15.45 -6.62
N VAL A 219 18.90 -16.65 -6.69
CA VAL A 219 19.52 -17.86 -6.11
C VAL A 219 20.84 -18.20 -6.83
N ARG A 220 20.89 -18.07 -8.17
CA ARG A 220 22.13 -18.31 -8.95
C ARG A 220 23.24 -17.30 -8.69
N MET A 221 22.91 -16.04 -8.41
CA MET A 221 23.92 -15.00 -8.22
C MET A 221 24.58 -14.98 -6.85
N ASN A 222 24.01 -15.68 -5.87
CA ASN A 222 24.62 -15.95 -4.56
C ASN A 222 25.22 -14.71 -3.85
N PHE A 223 24.62 -13.53 -4.04
CA PHE A 223 25.15 -12.26 -3.52
C PHE A 223 25.24 -12.19 -1.99
N MET A 224 24.47 -13.02 -1.29
CA MET A 224 24.43 -13.07 0.18
C MET A 224 25.53 -13.93 0.82
N GLU A 225 26.12 -14.87 0.08
CA GLU A 225 27.26 -15.67 0.56
C GLU A 225 28.61 -14.97 0.29
N ARG A 226 28.63 -13.97 -0.61
CA ARG A 226 29.83 -13.20 -0.93
C ARG A 226 30.10 -12.02 0.01
N PHE A 227 29.17 -11.68 0.93
CA PHE A 227 29.30 -10.56 1.89
C PHE A 227 28.69 -10.80 3.28
#